data_AF-A0A9Q1C426-F1
#
_entry.id   AF-A0A9Q1C426-F1
#
_cell.length_a   1.000
_cell.length_b   1.000
_cell.length_c   1.000
_cell.angle_alpha   90.00
_cell.angle_beta   90.00
_cell.angle_gamma   90.00
#
_symmetry.space_group_name_H-M   'P 1'
#
loop_
_entity.id
_entity.type
_entity.pdbx_description
1 polymer ?
#
loop_
_entity_poly.entity_id
_entity_poly.type
_entity_poly.pdbx_seq_one_letter_code
_entity_poly.pdbx_strand_id
1 'polypeptide(L)'
;MKISGKVALVTGGASGIGKAVSLKLLENGAKKFVAILDLDAESGQKAVSEFSEKFGADRVKYIKCDVTQENQLKGKFNYTWRK
;
A
#
# COMPACT_ATOMS: atom_id res chain seq x y z
N MET A 1 16.33 7.03 2.52
CA MET A 1 16.02 6.17 1.35
C MET A 1 15.84 7.05 0.10
N LYS A 2 16.41 6.69 -1.07
CA LYS A 2 16.12 7.35 -2.36
C LYS A 2 14.83 6.78 -2.99
N ILE A 3 13.68 7.08 -2.39
CA ILE A 3 12.36 6.62 -2.88
C ILE A 3 11.43 7.76 -3.32
N SER A 4 11.92 9.00 -3.29
CA SER A 4 11.18 10.16 -3.77
C SER A 4 10.71 9.96 -5.21
N GLY A 5 9.42 10.20 -5.44
CA GLY A 5 8.78 10.05 -6.76
C GLY A 5 8.39 8.62 -7.17
N LYS A 6 8.64 7.60 -6.35
CA LYS A 6 8.27 6.21 -6.65
C LYS A 6 6.88 5.85 -6.11
N VAL A 7 6.27 4.85 -6.75
CA VAL A 7 5.15 4.08 -6.20
C VAL A 7 5.72 2.94 -5.37
N ALA A 8 5.12 2.64 -4.22
CA ALA A 8 5.48 1.46 -3.43
C ALA A 8 4.27 0.54 -3.28
N LEU A 9 4.53 -0.77 -3.23
CA LEU A 9 3.52 -1.80 -3.01
C LEU A 9 3.97 -2.64 -1.82
N VAL A 10 3.07 -2.85 -0.86
CA VAL A 10 3.34 -3.58 0.38
C VAL A 10 2.29 -4.66 0.57
N THR A 11 2.71 -5.92 0.51
CA THR A 11 1.88 -7.08 0.86
C THR A 11 1.82 -7.25 2.38
N GLY A 12 0.67 -7.68 2.92
CA GLY A 12 0.45 -7.68 4.37
C GLY A 12 0.48 -6.27 4.96
N GLY A 13 0.24 -5.24 4.14
CA GLY A 13 0.47 -3.84 4.49
C GLY A 13 -0.57 -3.26 5.46
N ALA A 14 -1.62 -4.01 5.80
CA ALA A 14 -2.70 -3.53 6.65
C ALA A 14 -2.40 -3.64 8.15
N SER A 15 -1.46 -4.51 8.56
CA SER A 15 -1.18 -4.79 9.97
C SER A 15 0.31 -5.02 10.27
N GLY A 16 0.64 -5.04 11.56
CA GLY A 16 1.97 -5.40 12.08
C GLY A 16 3.13 -4.69 11.37
N ILE A 17 4.12 -5.47 10.93
CA ILE A 17 5.32 -4.98 10.25
C ILE A 17 4.98 -4.31 8.92
N GLY A 18 4.06 -4.91 8.13
CA GLY A 18 3.69 -4.35 6.82
C GLY A 18 3.05 -2.96 6.94
N LYS A 19 2.23 -2.74 7.98
CA LYS A 19 1.68 -1.41 8.31
C LYS A 19 2.79 -0.42 8.67
N ALA A 20 3.74 -0.82 9.53
CA ALA A 20 4.86 0.03 9.92
C ALA A 20 5.75 0.40 8.71
N VAL A 21 5.99 -0.55 7.80
CA VAL A 21 6.72 -0.30 6.54
C VAL A 21 5.95 0.66 5.65
N SER A 22 4.64 0.47 5.48
CA SER A 22 3.77 1.36 4.69
C SER A 22 3.81 2.80 5.23
N LEU A 23 3.72 2.96 6.54
CA LEU A 23 3.89 4.24 7.21
C LEU A 23 5.27 4.85 6.91
N LYS A 24 6.34 4.07 7.07
CA LYS A 24 7.69 4.59 6.85
C LYS A 24 7.94 4.99 5.40
N LEU A 25 7.35 4.29 4.44
CA LEU A 25 7.42 4.64 3.01
C LEU A 25 6.67 5.95 2.71
N LEU A 26 5.51 6.17 3.34
CA LEU A 26 4.76 7.42 3.24
C LEU A 26 5.56 8.60 3.81
N GLU A 27 6.13 8.44 5.02
CA GLU A 27 6.98 9.44 5.68
C GLU A 27 8.23 9.79 4.85
N ASN A 28 8.88 8.79 4.24
CA ASN A 28 10.09 8.99 3.44
C ASN A 28 9.82 9.51 2.03
N GLY A 29 8.59 9.94 1.74
CA GLY A 29 8.28 10.70 0.53
C GLY A 29 8.08 9.87 -0.72
N ALA A 30 7.52 8.66 -0.63
CA ALA A 30 6.94 7.96 -1.78
C ALA A 30 5.83 8.83 -2.41
N LYS A 31 6.23 9.78 -3.29
CA LYS A 31 5.42 10.96 -3.61
C LYS A 31 4.12 10.66 -4.37
N LYS A 32 4.04 9.51 -5.03
CA LYS A 32 2.89 9.15 -5.86
C LYS A 32 1.80 8.50 -5.01
N PHE A 33 2.01 7.28 -4.53
CA PHE A 33 1.18 6.62 -3.52
C PHE A 33 1.83 5.33 -3.02
N VAL A 34 1.34 4.80 -1.90
CA VAL A 34 1.63 3.46 -1.38
C VAL A 34 0.40 2.57 -1.52
N ALA A 35 0.55 1.43 -2.19
CA ALA A 35 -0.48 0.41 -2.32
C ALA A 35 -0.36 -0.62 -1.19
N ILE A 36 -1.39 -0.74 -0.37
CA ILE A 36 -1.54 -1.76 0.67
C ILE A 36 -2.27 -2.94 0.07
N LEU A 37 -1.58 -4.08 -0.05
CA LEU A 37 -2.18 -5.35 -0.44
C LEU A 37 -2.37 -6.20 0.81
N ASP A 38 -3.60 -6.61 1.04
CA ASP A 38 -3.94 -7.48 2.17
C ASP A 38 -5.19 -8.31 1.87
N LEU A 39 -5.33 -9.43 2.57
CA LEU A 39 -6.52 -10.28 2.51
C LEU A 39 -7.66 -9.66 3.32
N ASP A 40 -7.31 -9.07 4.47
CA ASP A 40 -8.27 -8.50 5.40
C ASP A 40 -8.70 -7.08 5.00
N ALA A 41 -9.94 -6.97 4.55
CA ALA A 41 -10.47 -5.70 4.04
C ALA A 41 -10.72 -4.68 5.15
N GLU A 42 -11.06 -5.12 6.36
CA GLU A 42 -11.34 -4.23 7.47
C GLU A 42 -10.07 -3.51 7.94
N SER A 43 -9.00 -4.27 8.20
CA SER A 43 -7.69 -3.73 8.55
C SER A 43 -7.13 -2.87 7.42
N GLY A 44 -7.33 -3.29 6.16
CA GLY A 44 -6.91 -2.54 4.99
C GLY A 44 -7.56 -1.15 4.90
N GLN A 45 -8.88 -1.08 5.12
CA GLN A 45 -9.61 0.18 5.15
C GLN A 45 -9.21 1.06 6.34
N LYS A 46 -9.07 0.46 7.54
CA LYS A 46 -8.58 1.19 8.73
C LYS A 46 -7.20 1.82 8.49
N ALA A 47 -6.27 1.07 7.88
CA ALA A 47 -4.94 1.58 7.54
C ALA A 47 -5.01 2.71 6.50
N VAL A 48 -5.85 2.59 5.47
CA VAL A 48 -6.07 3.65 4.48
C VAL A 48 -6.63 4.91 5.12
N SER A 49 -7.65 4.81 5.98
CA SER A 49 -8.21 5.98 6.66
C SER A 49 -7.16 6.69 7.49
N GLU A 50 -6.44 5.96 8.36
CA GLU A 50 -5.40 6.52 9.22
C GLU A 50 -4.29 7.23 8.42
N PHE A 51 -3.85 6.61 7.32
CA PHE A 51 -2.79 7.17 6.47
C PHE A 51 -3.30 8.31 5.58
N SER A 52 -4.55 8.27 5.14
CA SER A 52 -5.17 9.33 4.34
C SER A 52 -5.33 10.61 5.17
N GLU A 53 -5.69 10.49 6.44
CA GLU A 53 -5.77 11.63 7.36
C GLU A 53 -4.39 12.29 7.59
N LYS A 54 -3.32 11.49 7.65
CA LYS A 54 -1.95 11.99 7.90
C LYS A 54 -1.25 12.53 6.65
N PHE A 55 -1.44 11.89 5.49
CA PHE A 55 -0.65 12.15 4.29
C PHE A 55 -1.46 12.62 3.07
N GLY A 56 -2.79 12.54 3.13
CA GLY A 56 -3.71 12.86 2.04
C GLY A 56 -4.29 11.62 1.36
N ALA A 57 -5.55 11.70 0.92
CA ALA A 57 -6.31 10.57 0.37
C ALA A 57 -5.68 9.94 -0.88
N ASP A 58 -4.99 10.72 -1.71
CA ASP A 58 -4.34 10.21 -2.92
C ASP A 58 -3.06 9.41 -2.64
N ARG A 59 -2.53 9.47 -1.41
CA ARG A 59 -1.22 8.91 -1.05
C ARG A 59 -1.24 7.45 -0.67
N VAL A 60 -2.41 6.88 -0.41
CA VAL A 60 -2.54 5.48 0.03
C VAL A 60 -3.73 4.84 -0.67
N LYS A 61 -3.58 3.58 -1.09
CA LYS A 61 -4.67 2.80 -1.68
C LYS A 61 -4.67 1.39 -1.14
N TYR A 62 -5.82 0.91 -0.71
CA TYR A 62 -5.99 -0.50 -0.37
C TYR A 62 -6.41 -1.30 -1.61
N ILE A 63 -5.81 -2.48 -1.75
CA ILE A 63 -6.13 -3.43 -2.79
C ILE A 63 -6.27 -4.80 -2.14
N LYS A 64 -7.49 -5.33 -2.09
CA LYS A 64 -7.70 -6.71 -1.65
C LYS A 64 -6.92 -7.66 -2.57
N CYS A 65 -6.04 -8.45 -1.98
CA CYS A 65 -5.20 -9.40 -2.70
C CYS A 65 -4.89 -10.60 -1.82
N ASP A 66 -5.20 -11.79 -2.32
CA ASP A 66 -4.63 -13.02 -1.79
C ASP A 66 -3.29 -13.28 -2.48
N VAL A 67 -2.20 -13.21 -1.73
CA VAL A 67 -0.84 -13.43 -2.25
C VAL A 67 -0.54 -14.88 -2.57
N THR A 68 -1.34 -15.84 -2.06
CA THR A 68 -1.23 -17.26 -2.41
C THR A 68 -1.74 -17.53 -3.83
N GLN A 69 -2.56 -16.61 -4.37
CA GLN A 69 -3.09 -16.66 -5.73
C GLN A 69 -2.20 -15.83 -6.66
N GLU A 70 -1.24 -16.48 -7.33
CA GLU A 70 -0.25 -15.81 -8.17
C GLU A 70 -0.87 -14.87 -9.23
N ASN A 71 -1.99 -15.27 -9.83
CA ASN A 71 -2.72 -14.45 -10.80
C ASN A 71 -3.26 -13.15 -10.20
N GLN A 72 -3.71 -13.17 -8.95
CA GLN A 72 -4.13 -11.96 -8.25
C GLN A 72 -2.93 -11.03 -8.03
N LEU A 73 -1.82 -11.57 -7.52
CA LEU A 73 -0.61 -10.80 -7.25
C LEU A 73 -0.07 -10.13 -8.54
N LYS A 74 0.08 -10.88 -9.63
CA LYS A 74 0.53 -10.35 -10.93
C LYS A 74 -0.40 -9.27 -11.46
N GLY A 75 -1.72 -9.48 -11.37
CA GLY A 75 -2.72 -8.50 -11.77
C GLY A 75 -2.64 -7.20 -10.96
N LYS A 76 -2.55 -7.30 -9.63
CA LYS A 76 -2.45 -6.13 -8.74
C LYS A 76 -1.12 -5.41 -8.86
N PHE A 77 -0.02 -6.13 -9.09
CA PHE A 77 1.28 -5.55 -9.38
C PHE A 77 1.24 -4.71 -10.65
N ASN A 78 0.74 -5.28 -11.76
CA ASN A 78 0.62 -4.56 -13.03
C ASN A 78 -0.29 -3.32 -12.95
N TYR A 79 -1.39 -3.41 -12.20
CA TYR A 79 -2.25 -2.26 -11.93
C TYR A 79 -1.52 -1.13 -11.20
N THR A 80 -0.74 -1.49 -10.18
CA THR A 80 -0.02 -0.54 -9.32
C THR A 80 1.19 0.07 -10.04
N TRP A 81 1.95 -0.74 -10.80
CA TRP A 81 3.15 -0.31 -11.52
C TRP A 81 2.86 0.69 -12.64
N ARG A 82 1.72 0.54 -13.33
CA ARG A 82 1.33 1.41 -14.45
C ARG A 82 0.78 2.77 -14.02
N LYS A 83 0.58 3.00 -12.71
CA LYS A 83 -0.03 4.21 -12.16
C LYS A 83 0.99 5.28 -11.81
#